data_AF-A0A143Y586-F1
#
_entry.id   AF-A0A143Y586-F1
#
_cell.length_a   1.000
_cell.length_b   1.000
_cell.length_c   1.000
_cell.angle_alpha   90.00
_cell.angle_beta   90.00
_cell.angle_gamma   90.00
#
_symmetry.space_group_name_H-M   'P 1'
#
loop_
_entity.id
_entity.type
_entity.pdbx_description
1 polymer ?
#
loop_
_entity_poly.entity_id
_entity_poly.type
_entity_poly.pdbx_seq_one_letter_code
_entity_poly.pdbx_strand_id
1 'polypeptide(L)'
;MDKKINQLIEIAEFAMEANDYAHAEKKYINALYLMDNPKSEEYQKVVNKLAKCYAAQKNFAGAKECLEELLFYAKKNKDLKKESEYLHALAVNTRCMKEYDLAALMCEEEITFRLTHFPDDYSGLARSYYEAAMLSLLQRNPMKGKMNLDKAKQYADKSEDEECQAGIMRGLGDYHFTLNELERARDSYLESHALYMKNKNEEAADELLARLKRVEGAE
;
A
#
# COMPACT_ATOMS: atom_id res chain seq x y z
N MET A 1 -27.66 -5.96 8.76
CA MET A 1 -27.32 -6.61 7.46
C MET A 1 -28.04 -7.94 7.38
N ASP A 2 -28.56 -8.33 6.21
CA ASP A 2 -29.26 -9.61 6.00
C ASP A 2 -28.29 -10.80 6.25
N LYS A 3 -28.79 -11.87 6.89
CA LYS A 3 -28.05 -13.11 7.16
C LYS A 3 -27.42 -13.68 5.89
N LYS A 4 -28.10 -13.58 4.74
CA LYS A 4 -27.58 -14.07 3.45
C LYS A 4 -26.39 -13.25 2.95
N ILE A 5 -26.39 -11.94 3.16
CA ILE A 5 -25.27 -11.05 2.77
C ILE A 5 -24.03 -11.39 3.61
N ASN A 6 -24.19 -11.56 4.93
CA ASN A 6 -23.09 -11.94 5.80
C ASN A 6 -22.46 -13.27 5.39
N GLN A 7 -23.28 -14.29 5.08
CA GLN A 7 -22.78 -15.58 4.61
C GLN A 7 -21.98 -15.47 3.31
N LEU A 8 -22.41 -14.62 2.37
CA LEU A 8 -21.65 -14.39 1.14
C LEU A 8 -20.30 -13.74 1.42
N ILE A 9 -20.26 -12.76 2.34
CA ILE A 9 -19.02 -12.09 2.74
C ILE A 9 -18.07 -13.08 3.42
N GLU A 10 -18.54 -13.89 4.36
CA GLU A 10 -17.73 -14.91 5.05
C GLU A 10 -17.13 -15.92 4.06
N ILE A 11 -17.93 -16.42 3.11
CA ILE A 11 -17.41 -17.33 2.07
C ILE A 11 -16.35 -16.63 1.21
N ALA A 12 -16.55 -15.35 0.90
CA ALA A 12 -15.58 -14.56 0.14
C ALA A 12 -14.26 -14.40 0.92
N GLU A 13 -14.31 -14.19 2.23
CA GLU A 13 -13.14 -14.08 3.09
C GLU A 13 -12.35 -15.39 3.17
N PHE A 14 -13.02 -16.53 3.37
CA PHE A 14 -12.35 -17.83 3.33
C PHE A 14 -11.70 -18.09 1.96
N ALA A 15 -12.36 -17.69 0.87
CA ALA A 15 -11.79 -17.80 -0.47
C ALA A 15 -10.56 -16.89 -0.66
N MET A 16 -10.57 -15.67 -0.10
CA MET A 16 -9.40 -14.78 -0.09
C MET A 16 -8.21 -15.41 0.64
N GLU A 17 -8.43 -15.99 1.82
CA GLU A 17 -7.39 -16.68 2.60
C GLU A 17 -6.82 -17.90 1.85
N ALA A 18 -7.67 -18.61 1.11
CA ALA A 18 -7.27 -19.73 0.26
C ALA A 18 -6.63 -19.31 -1.08
N ASN A 19 -6.48 -18.00 -1.33
CA ASN A 19 -6.05 -17.41 -2.61
C ASN A 19 -6.95 -17.77 -3.81
N ASP A 20 -8.20 -18.19 -3.58
CA ASP A 20 -9.23 -18.39 -4.60
C ASP A 20 -9.97 -17.07 -4.87
N TYR A 21 -9.25 -16.14 -5.49
CA TYR A 21 -9.76 -14.79 -5.69
C TYR A 21 -10.95 -14.72 -6.65
N ALA A 22 -11.02 -15.61 -7.64
CA ALA A 22 -12.16 -15.67 -8.56
C ALA A 22 -13.45 -16.07 -7.82
N HIS A 23 -13.35 -17.00 -6.86
CA HIS A 23 -14.49 -17.33 -6.01
C HIS A 23 -14.85 -16.18 -5.07
N ALA A 24 -13.86 -15.55 -4.44
CA ALA A 24 -14.08 -14.39 -3.56
C ALA A 24 -14.79 -13.24 -4.30
N GLU A 25 -14.32 -12.88 -5.48
CA GLU A 25 -14.92 -11.85 -6.35
C GLU A 25 -16.40 -12.13 -6.58
N LYS A 26 -16.73 -13.34 -7.05
CA LYS A 26 -18.12 -13.73 -7.31
C LYS A 26 -18.99 -13.58 -6.06
N LYS A 27 -18.46 -13.87 -4.88
CA LYS A 27 -19.21 -13.78 -3.61
C LYS A 27 -19.39 -12.34 -3.15
N TYR A 28 -18.36 -11.51 -3.25
CA TYR A 28 -18.47 -10.07 -2.98
C TYR A 28 -19.46 -9.39 -3.93
N ILE A 29 -19.40 -9.67 -5.23
CA ILE A 29 -20.34 -9.13 -6.22
C ILE A 29 -21.78 -9.56 -5.88
N ASN A 30 -22.01 -10.83 -5.57
CA ASN A 30 -23.34 -11.30 -5.15
C ASN A 30 -23.83 -10.63 -3.86
N ALA A 31 -22.93 -10.34 -2.91
CA ALA A 31 -23.27 -9.61 -1.70
C ALA A 31 -23.70 -8.18 -2.04
N LEU A 32 -22.91 -7.47 -2.87
CA LEU A 32 -23.20 -6.11 -3.31
C LEU A 32 -24.51 -6.00 -4.10
N TYR A 33 -24.84 -7.00 -4.95
CA TYR A 33 -26.13 -7.05 -5.65
C TYR A 33 -27.34 -7.12 -4.73
N LEU A 34 -27.18 -7.62 -3.51
CA LEU A 34 -28.24 -7.68 -2.50
C LEU A 34 -28.25 -6.44 -1.58
N MET A 35 -27.35 -5.49 -1.77
CA MET A 35 -27.23 -4.29 -0.97
C MET A 35 -27.75 -3.08 -1.74
N ASP A 36 -28.87 -2.52 -1.29
CA ASP A 36 -29.57 -1.44 -2.01
C ASP A 36 -29.02 -0.03 -1.74
N ASN A 37 -28.05 0.13 -0.83
CA ASN A 37 -27.57 1.45 -0.39
C ASN A 37 -26.05 1.62 -0.49
N PRO A 38 -25.55 2.16 -1.62
CA PRO A 38 -24.14 2.48 -1.81
C PRO A 38 -23.55 3.48 -0.80
N LYS A 39 -24.40 4.29 -0.14
CA LYS A 39 -23.96 5.25 0.88
C LYS A 39 -23.67 4.59 2.24
N SER A 40 -24.16 3.36 2.45
CA SER A 40 -23.98 2.67 3.72
C SER A 40 -22.52 2.28 3.95
N GLU A 41 -22.09 2.35 5.21
CA GLU A 41 -20.72 1.99 5.57
C GLU A 41 -20.46 0.51 5.29
N GLU A 42 -21.47 -0.34 5.50
CA GLU A 42 -21.44 -1.76 5.21
C GLU A 42 -21.19 -2.03 3.73
N TYR A 43 -21.88 -1.34 2.82
CA TYR A 43 -21.66 -1.49 1.39
C TYR A 43 -20.23 -1.12 1.02
N GLN A 44 -19.75 0.03 1.50
CA GLN A 44 -18.39 0.51 1.24
C GLN A 44 -17.32 -0.45 1.79
N LYS A 45 -17.56 -1.08 2.94
CA LYS A 45 -16.66 -2.14 3.46
C LYS A 45 -16.55 -3.30 2.49
N VAL A 46 -17.65 -3.73 1.87
CA VAL A 46 -17.64 -4.82 0.88
C VAL A 46 -16.97 -4.39 -0.41
N VAL A 47 -17.21 -3.16 -0.90
CA VAL A 47 -16.51 -2.61 -2.08
C VAL A 47 -14.99 -2.53 -1.84
N ASN A 48 -14.56 -2.13 -0.63
CA ASN A 48 -13.13 -2.12 -0.29
C ASN A 48 -12.51 -3.53 -0.30
N LYS A 49 -13.24 -4.53 0.19
CA LYS A 49 -12.79 -5.94 0.10
C LYS A 49 -12.72 -6.41 -1.36
N LEU A 50 -13.67 -6.03 -2.20
CA LEU A 50 -13.65 -6.32 -3.62
C LEU A 50 -12.47 -5.64 -4.34
N ALA A 51 -12.16 -4.38 -4.00
CA ALA A 51 -10.99 -3.68 -4.54
C ALA A 51 -9.69 -4.44 -4.24
N LYS A 52 -9.52 -4.92 -3.00
CA LYS A 52 -8.37 -5.75 -2.61
C LYS A 52 -8.33 -7.09 -3.35
N CYS A 53 -9.50 -7.73 -3.53
CA CYS A 53 -9.63 -8.94 -4.32
C CYS A 53 -9.19 -8.73 -5.77
N TYR A 54 -9.65 -7.65 -6.42
CA TYR A 54 -9.22 -7.29 -7.75
C TYR A 54 -7.72 -6.99 -7.84
N ALA A 55 -7.15 -6.27 -6.87
CA ALA A 55 -5.72 -6.01 -6.81
C ALA A 55 -4.89 -7.31 -6.69
N ALA A 56 -5.33 -8.27 -5.88
CA ALA A 56 -4.69 -9.59 -5.76
C ALA A 56 -4.72 -10.39 -7.07
N GLN A 57 -5.78 -10.23 -7.86
CA GLN A 57 -5.91 -10.80 -9.21
C GLN A 57 -5.13 -10.03 -10.29
N LYS A 58 -4.48 -8.92 -9.93
CA LYS A 58 -3.90 -7.95 -10.89
C LYS A 58 -4.94 -7.33 -11.83
N ASN A 59 -6.22 -7.39 -11.49
CA ASN A 59 -7.28 -6.64 -12.15
C ASN A 59 -7.30 -5.19 -11.62
N PHE A 60 -6.27 -4.43 -11.96
CA PHE A 60 -6.11 -3.06 -11.45
C PHE A 60 -7.17 -2.10 -11.99
N ALA A 61 -7.79 -2.40 -13.13
CA ALA A 61 -8.92 -1.63 -13.65
C ALA A 61 -10.15 -1.78 -12.75
N GLY A 62 -10.54 -3.01 -12.39
CA GLY A 62 -11.65 -3.24 -11.46
C GLY A 62 -11.38 -2.69 -10.05
N ALA A 63 -10.13 -2.79 -9.58
CA ALA A 63 -9.74 -2.19 -8.31
C ALA A 63 -9.87 -0.65 -8.35
N LYS A 64 -9.47 -0.01 -9.45
CA LYS A 64 -9.61 1.44 -9.66
C LYS A 64 -11.06 1.89 -9.56
N GLU A 65 -11.99 1.22 -10.25
CA GLU A 65 -13.42 1.56 -10.22
C GLU A 65 -13.97 1.52 -8.79
N CYS A 66 -13.64 0.46 -8.04
CA CYS A 66 -14.04 0.33 -6.63
C CYS A 66 -13.46 1.46 -5.77
N LEU A 67 -12.18 1.78 -5.94
CA LEU A 67 -11.49 2.80 -5.16
C LEU A 67 -11.98 4.23 -5.48
N GLU A 68 -12.33 4.52 -6.73
CA GLU A 68 -12.92 5.81 -7.13
C GLU A 68 -14.31 6.01 -6.52
N GLU A 69 -15.14 4.96 -6.48
CA GLU A 69 -16.43 4.99 -5.78
C GLU A 69 -16.23 5.27 -4.27
N LEU A 70 -15.28 4.57 -3.66
CA LEU A 70 -14.98 4.73 -2.23
C LEU A 70 -14.45 6.14 -1.91
N LEU A 71 -13.57 6.69 -2.74
CA LEU A 71 -13.07 8.05 -2.59
C LEU A 71 -14.20 9.08 -2.75
N PHE A 72 -15.10 8.88 -3.72
CA PHE A 72 -16.27 9.74 -3.90
C PHE A 72 -17.13 9.82 -2.62
N TYR A 73 -17.42 8.68 -2.00
CA TYR A 73 -18.20 8.66 -0.76
C TYR A 73 -17.44 9.20 0.44
N ALA A 74 -16.13 8.95 0.55
CA ALA A 74 -15.30 9.55 1.60
C ALA A 74 -15.36 11.08 1.54
N LYS A 75 -15.15 11.66 0.35
CA LYS A 75 -15.29 13.11 0.09
C LYS A 75 -16.68 13.63 0.43
N LYS A 76 -17.72 12.94 -0.06
CA LYS A 76 -19.12 13.32 0.19
C LYS A 76 -19.49 13.32 1.66
N ASN A 77 -18.98 12.33 2.40
CA ASN A 77 -19.23 12.18 3.84
C ASN A 77 -18.26 13.01 4.69
N LYS A 78 -17.30 13.71 4.08
CA LYS A 78 -16.21 14.45 4.74
C LYS A 78 -15.40 13.57 5.70
N ASP A 79 -15.27 12.29 5.35
CA ASP A 79 -14.45 11.32 6.09
C ASP A 79 -13.01 11.46 5.60
N LEU A 80 -12.31 12.45 6.16
CA LEU A 80 -10.94 12.79 5.76
C LEU A 80 -9.97 11.60 5.94
N LYS A 81 -10.24 10.73 6.93
CA LYS A 81 -9.38 9.57 7.18
C LYS A 81 -9.47 8.60 6.01
N LYS A 82 -10.70 8.19 5.65
CA LYS A 82 -10.93 7.33 4.47
C LYS A 82 -10.49 7.99 3.17
N GLU A 83 -10.66 9.31 3.05
CA GLU A 83 -10.18 10.05 1.89
C GLU A 83 -8.67 9.87 1.71
N SER A 84 -7.88 10.04 2.77
CA SER A 84 -6.43 9.80 2.69
C SER A 84 -6.07 8.34 2.39
N GLU A 85 -6.79 7.36 2.98
CA GLU A 85 -6.59 5.93 2.71
C GLU A 85 -6.85 5.58 1.24
N TYR A 86 -7.92 6.11 0.64
CA TYR A 86 -8.26 5.83 -0.76
C TYR A 86 -7.42 6.61 -1.76
N LEU A 87 -6.97 7.82 -1.43
CA LEU A 87 -5.95 8.53 -2.22
C LEU A 87 -4.67 7.69 -2.32
N HIS A 88 -4.20 7.13 -1.20
CA HIS A 88 -3.06 6.23 -1.18
C HIS A 88 -3.26 5.01 -2.07
N ALA A 89 -4.38 4.30 -1.85
CA ALA A 89 -4.67 3.05 -2.55
C ALA A 89 -4.79 3.27 -4.07
N LEU A 90 -5.37 4.40 -4.50
CA LEU A 90 -5.43 4.77 -5.90
C LEU A 90 -4.05 5.05 -6.49
N ALA A 91 -3.19 5.81 -5.81
CA ALA A 91 -1.84 6.09 -6.30
C ALA A 91 -1.04 4.78 -6.51
N VAL A 92 -1.09 3.87 -5.53
CA VAL A 92 -0.47 2.54 -5.61
C VAL A 92 -1.07 1.71 -6.75
N ASN A 93 -2.39 1.68 -6.89
CA ASN A 93 -3.06 0.95 -7.97
C ASN A 93 -2.68 1.50 -9.36
N THR A 94 -2.60 2.82 -9.50
CA THR A 94 -2.17 3.50 -10.73
C THR A 94 -0.70 3.18 -11.06
N ARG A 95 0.18 3.07 -10.05
CA ARG A 95 1.55 2.54 -10.26
C ARG A 95 1.51 1.11 -10.80
N CYS A 96 0.66 0.24 -10.25
CA CYS A 96 0.51 -1.14 -10.72
C CYS A 96 -0.01 -1.22 -12.17
N MET A 97 -0.81 -0.25 -12.62
CA MET A 97 -1.20 -0.06 -14.02
C MET A 97 -0.08 0.49 -14.91
N LYS A 98 1.09 0.81 -14.34
CA LYS A 98 2.27 1.40 -14.99
C LYS A 98 2.06 2.82 -15.52
N GLU A 99 1.05 3.51 -15.01
CA GLU A 99 0.77 4.92 -15.30
C GLU A 99 1.59 5.81 -14.34
N TYR A 100 2.92 5.73 -14.43
CA TYR A 100 3.81 6.29 -13.40
C TYR A 100 3.70 7.81 -13.22
N ASP A 101 3.48 8.56 -14.30
CA ASP A 101 3.33 10.01 -14.22
C ASP A 101 2.04 10.41 -13.50
N LEU A 102 0.94 9.69 -13.78
CA LEU A 102 -0.32 9.91 -13.07
C LEU A 102 -0.20 9.50 -11.61
N ALA A 103 0.38 8.33 -11.31
CA ALA A 103 0.61 7.89 -9.95
C ALA A 103 1.45 8.90 -9.14
N ALA A 104 2.47 9.52 -9.76
CA ALA A 104 3.29 10.53 -9.12
C ALA A 104 2.48 11.79 -8.75
N LEU A 105 1.60 12.26 -9.65
CA LEU A 105 0.69 13.36 -9.36
C LEU A 105 -0.28 13.02 -8.22
N MET A 106 -0.80 11.79 -8.21
CA MET A 106 -1.69 11.32 -7.14
C MET A 106 -0.98 11.24 -5.79
N CYS A 107 0.28 10.80 -5.75
CA CYS A 107 1.09 10.85 -4.52
C CYS A 107 1.33 12.29 -4.05
N GLU A 108 1.58 13.24 -4.96
CA GLU A 108 1.76 14.65 -4.60
C GLU A 108 0.46 15.25 -4.03
N GLU A 109 -0.71 14.89 -4.58
CA GLU A 109 -2.03 15.23 -4.02
C GLU A 109 -2.22 14.62 -2.62
N GLU A 110 -1.95 13.32 -2.46
CA GLU A 110 -2.06 12.61 -1.18
C GLU A 110 -1.17 13.24 -0.10
N ILE A 111 0.10 13.49 -0.40
CA ILE A 111 1.05 14.09 0.53
C ILE A 111 0.56 15.47 0.96
N THR A 112 0.11 16.30 0.01
CA THR A 112 -0.42 17.64 0.30
C THR A 112 -1.66 17.56 1.20
N PHE A 113 -2.56 16.62 0.90
CA PHE A 113 -3.76 16.37 1.70
C PHE A 113 -3.40 15.95 3.14
N ARG A 114 -2.50 14.97 3.30
CA ARG A 114 -2.05 14.51 4.63
C ARG A 114 -1.34 15.62 5.41
N LEU A 115 -0.46 16.40 4.78
CA LEU A 115 0.20 17.52 5.46
C LEU A 115 -0.80 18.58 5.94
N THR A 116 -1.90 18.76 5.23
CA THR A 116 -2.93 19.76 5.57
C THR A 116 -3.86 19.27 6.68
N HIS A 117 -4.27 18.00 6.65
CA HIS A 117 -5.32 17.47 7.54
C HIS A 117 -4.81 16.58 8.66
N PHE A 118 -3.65 15.94 8.46
CA PHE A 118 -3.04 14.95 9.35
C PHE A 118 -1.52 15.13 9.43
N PRO A 119 -1.00 16.31 9.83
CA PRO A 119 0.45 16.56 9.89
C PRO A 119 1.21 15.61 10.83
N ASP A 120 0.49 15.00 11.78
CA ASP A 120 1.02 14.03 12.75
C ASP A 120 0.78 12.57 12.36
N ASP A 121 0.18 12.29 11.19
CA ASP A 121 0.13 10.94 10.62
C ASP A 121 1.49 10.57 10.01
N TYR A 122 2.48 10.40 10.89
CA TYR A 122 3.86 10.12 10.50
C TYR A 122 3.97 8.82 9.70
N SER A 123 3.21 7.78 10.06
CA SER A 123 3.15 6.52 9.30
C SER A 123 2.59 6.72 7.88
N GLY A 124 1.47 7.42 7.72
CA GLY A 124 0.87 7.66 6.41
C GLY A 124 1.75 8.56 5.53
N LEU A 125 2.35 9.61 6.11
CA LEU A 125 3.32 10.45 5.42
C LEU A 125 4.55 9.66 4.98
N ALA A 126 5.10 8.81 5.85
CA ALA A 126 6.23 7.95 5.50
C ALA A 126 5.91 7.04 4.30
N ARG A 127 4.76 6.37 4.32
CA ARG A 127 4.29 5.50 3.22
C ARG A 127 4.06 6.27 1.92
N SER A 128 3.49 7.47 2.01
CA SER A 128 3.23 8.33 0.84
C SER A 128 4.54 8.79 0.18
N TYR A 129 5.51 9.23 0.99
CA TYR A 129 6.83 9.63 0.49
C TYR A 129 7.62 8.45 -0.07
N TYR A 130 7.49 7.26 0.53
CA TYR A 130 8.09 6.04 -0.01
C TYR A 130 7.56 5.69 -1.39
N GLU A 131 6.23 5.71 -1.57
CA GLU A 131 5.59 5.45 -2.86
C GLU A 131 6.06 6.48 -3.91
N ALA A 132 6.11 7.78 -3.55
CA ALA A 132 6.65 8.83 -4.41
C ALA A 132 8.14 8.62 -4.78
N ALA A 133 8.93 8.03 -3.88
CA ALA A 133 10.31 7.68 -4.17
C ALA A 133 10.42 6.52 -5.17
N MET A 134 9.62 5.46 -4.99
CA MET A 134 9.58 4.32 -5.91
C MET A 134 9.17 4.75 -7.32
N LEU A 135 8.17 5.61 -7.43
CA LEU A 135 7.76 6.21 -8.71
C LEU A 135 8.89 7.00 -9.36
N SER A 136 9.61 7.81 -8.57
CA SER A 136 10.76 8.57 -9.09
C SER A 136 11.86 7.66 -9.64
N LEU A 137 12.11 6.50 -9.01
CA LEU A 137 13.07 5.51 -9.51
C LEU A 137 12.59 4.86 -10.82
N LEU A 138 11.31 4.50 -10.89
CA LEU A 138 10.70 3.95 -12.12
C LEU A 138 10.75 4.95 -13.28
N GLN A 139 10.68 6.25 -12.98
CA GLN A 139 10.85 7.35 -13.92
C GLN A 139 12.32 7.71 -14.20
N ARG A 140 13.29 6.92 -13.71
CA ARG A 140 14.74 7.15 -13.87
C ARG A 140 15.21 8.49 -13.30
N ASN A 141 14.60 8.95 -12.21
CA ASN A 141 15.00 10.14 -11.46
C ASN A 141 15.49 9.75 -10.04
N PRO A 142 16.70 9.17 -9.92
CA PRO A 142 17.22 8.69 -8.64
C PRO A 142 17.45 9.82 -7.63
N MET A 143 17.73 11.05 -8.07
CA MET A 143 17.88 12.20 -7.17
C MET A 143 16.55 12.56 -6.48
N LYS A 144 15.45 12.66 -7.25
CA LYS A 144 14.10 12.87 -6.66
C LYS A 144 13.70 11.67 -5.78
N GLY A 145 14.03 10.45 -6.21
CA GLY A 145 13.84 9.23 -5.44
C GLY A 145 14.50 9.30 -4.07
N LYS A 146 15.77 9.68 -4.01
CA LYS A 146 16.51 9.85 -2.75
C LYS A 146 15.88 10.88 -1.84
N MET A 147 15.55 12.07 -2.37
CA MET A 147 14.91 13.13 -1.57
C MET A 147 13.61 12.66 -0.92
N ASN A 148 12.80 11.88 -1.64
CA ASN A 148 11.56 11.33 -1.12
C ASN A 148 11.81 10.19 -0.12
N LEU A 149 12.80 9.33 -0.34
CA LEU A 149 13.20 8.29 0.63
C LEU A 149 13.72 8.90 1.94
N ASP A 150 14.52 9.96 1.87
CA ASP A 150 15.02 10.66 3.05
C ASP A 150 13.85 11.23 3.88
N LYS A 151 12.84 11.80 3.22
CA LYS A 151 11.60 12.23 3.89
C LYS A 151 10.81 11.06 4.45
N ALA A 152 10.67 9.97 3.70
CA ALA A 152 9.98 8.78 4.16
C ALA A 152 10.61 8.25 5.46
N LYS A 153 11.95 8.20 5.51
CA LYS A 153 12.70 7.83 6.71
C LYS A 153 12.48 8.79 7.86
N GLN A 154 12.59 10.10 7.62
CA GLN A 154 12.36 11.11 8.66
C GLN A 154 10.98 11.00 9.31
N TYR A 155 9.94 10.67 8.54
CA TYR A 155 8.60 10.44 9.09
C TYR A 155 8.48 9.07 9.76
N ALA A 156 9.07 8.01 9.20
CA ALA A 156 9.05 6.68 9.81
C ALA A 156 9.76 6.67 11.18
N ASP A 157 10.90 7.36 11.30
CA ASP A 157 11.65 7.50 12.56
C ASP A 157 10.84 8.24 13.64
N LYS A 158 9.91 9.12 13.25
CA LYS A 158 8.97 9.80 14.16
C LYS A 158 7.74 8.97 14.46
N SER A 159 7.43 7.97 13.63
CA SER A 159 6.29 7.09 13.83
C SER A 159 6.61 6.06 14.90
N GLU A 160 5.61 5.64 15.66
CA GLU A 160 5.69 4.47 16.56
C GLU A 160 5.40 3.16 15.80
N ASP A 161 5.31 3.22 14.46
CA ASP A 161 4.99 2.11 13.58
C ASP A 161 6.29 1.44 13.09
N GLU A 162 6.75 0.46 13.87
CA GLU A 162 7.97 -0.31 13.58
C GLU A 162 7.85 -1.10 12.26
N GLU A 163 6.64 -1.47 11.84
CA GLU A 163 6.43 -2.14 10.55
C GLU A 163 6.63 -1.16 9.39
N CYS A 164 6.14 0.07 9.54
CA CYS A 164 6.43 1.16 8.61
C CYS A 164 7.94 1.42 8.53
N GLN A 165 8.62 1.54 9.68
CA GLN A 165 10.08 1.71 9.73
C GLN A 165 10.81 0.59 9.00
N ALA A 166 10.44 -0.68 9.26
CA ALA A 166 11.03 -1.84 8.58
C ALA A 166 10.86 -1.76 7.06
N GLY A 167 9.67 -1.38 6.60
CA GLY A 167 9.35 -1.21 5.19
C GLY A 167 10.17 -0.11 4.52
N ILE A 168 10.36 1.03 5.19
CA ILE A 168 11.21 2.12 4.69
C ILE A 168 12.68 1.68 4.61
N MET A 169 13.20 0.98 5.62
CA MET A 169 14.58 0.49 5.62
C MET A 169 14.81 -0.54 4.51
N ARG A 170 13.84 -1.42 4.23
CA ARG A 170 13.88 -2.30 3.05
C ARG A 170 14.00 -1.49 1.77
N GLY A 171 13.17 -0.45 1.65
CA GLY A 171 13.17 0.48 0.52
C GLY A 171 14.49 1.20 0.27
N LEU A 172 15.12 1.67 1.35
CA LEU A 172 16.47 2.25 1.31
C LEU A 172 17.51 1.25 0.85
N GLY A 173 17.41 0.00 1.31
CA GLY A 173 18.27 -1.09 0.85
C GLY A 173 18.13 -1.34 -0.65
N ASP A 174 16.90 -1.44 -1.16
CA ASP A 174 16.62 -1.62 -2.59
C ASP A 174 17.13 -0.45 -3.44
N TYR A 175 17.03 0.78 -2.92
CA TYR A 175 17.59 1.98 -3.54
C TYR A 175 19.12 1.92 -3.62
N HIS A 176 19.80 1.63 -2.50
CA HIS A 176 21.26 1.53 -2.45
C HIS A 176 21.78 0.40 -3.32
N PHE A 177 21.09 -0.74 -3.32
CA PHE A 177 21.43 -1.87 -4.19
C PHE A 177 21.35 -1.48 -5.68
N THR A 178 20.32 -0.74 -6.08
CA THR A 178 20.15 -0.26 -7.47
C THR A 178 21.29 0.67 -7.91
N LEU A 179 21.89 1.41 -6.97
CA LEU A 179 23.03 2.30 -7.22
C LEU A 179 24.39 1.62 -7.02
N ASN A 180 24.41 0.32 -6.77
CA ASN A 180 25.63 -0.43 -6.44
C ASN A 180 26.35 0.08 -5.18
N GLU A 181 25.62 0.69 -4.25
CA GLU A 181 26.10 1.11 -2.92
C GLU A 181 25.94 -0.07 -1.94
N LEU A 182 26.67 -1.17 -2.18
CA LEU A 182 26.44 -2.48 -1.55
C LEU A 182 26.51 -2.45 -0.03
N GLU A 183 27.50 -1.78 0.58
CA GLU A 183 27.60 -1.66 2.04
C GLU A 183 26.36 -0.99 2.65
N ARG A 184 25.89 0.10 2.03
CA ARG A 184 24.70 0.83 2.50
C ARG A 184 23.41 0.03 2.31
N ALA A 185 23.35 -0.75 1.23
CA ALA A 185 22.25 -1.68 0.99
C ALA A 185 22.19 -2.74 2.09
N ARG A 186 23.35 -3.35 2.40
CA ARG A 186 23.51 -4.35 3.47
C ARG A 186 23.03 -3.81 4.81
N ASP A 187 23.51 -2.64 5.22
CA ASP A 187 23.15 -2.04 6.51
C ASP A 187 21.64 -1.79 6.60
N SER A 188 21.04 -1.27 5.52
CA SER A 188 19.60 -0.99 5.47
C SER A 188 18.76 -2.26 5.54
N TYR A 189 19.18 -3.34 4.86
CA TYR A 189 18.51 -4.63 4.93
C TYR A 189 18.65 -5.30 6.31
N LEU A 190 19.80 -5.16 6.98
CA LEU A 190 19.98 -5.68 8.35
C LEU A 190 19.06 -4.98 9.35
N GLU A 191 18.93 -3.66 9.27
CA GLU A 191 18.02 -2.89 10.13
C GLU A 191 16.56 -3.28 9.87
N SER A 192 16.16 -3.37 8.59
CA SER A 192 14.83 -3.84 8.19
C SER A 192 14.52 -5.25 8.72
N HIS A 193 15.46 -6.18 8.56
CA HIS A 193 15.34 -7.54 9.09
C HIS A 193 15.13 -7.56 10.60
N ALA A 194 15.94 -6.81 11.36
CA ALA A 194 15.84 -6.75 12.81
C ALA A 194 14.46 -6.24 13.27
N LEU A 195 13.90 -5.23 12.60
CA LEU A 195 12.57 -4.70 12.88
C LEU A 195 11.47 -5.73 12.55
N TYR A 196 11.55 -6.41 11.40
CA TYR A 196 10.57 -7.47 11.06
C TYR A 196 10.60 -8.65 12.05
N MET A 197 11.79 -9.06 12.50
CA MET A 197 11.93 -10.09 13.54
C MET A 197 11.31 -9.65 14.86
N LYS A 198 11.52 -8.39 15.27
CA LYS A 198 10.90 -7.82 16.48
C LYS A 198 9.37 -7.83 16.39
N ASN A 199 8.84 -7.56 15.21
CA ASN A 199 7.40 -7.59 14.91
C ASN A 199 6.84 -9.00 14.63
N LYS A 200 7.66 -10.06 14.77
CA LYS A 200 7.29 -11.46 14.47
C LYS A 200 6.80 -11.67 13.03
N ASN A 201 7.27 -10.85 12.11
CA ASN A 201 7.02 -11.02 10.68
C ASN A 201 8.19 -11.81 10.07
N GLU A 202 8.20 -13.12 10.32
CA GLU A 202 9.26 -14.04 9.88
C GLU A 202 9.36 -14.10 8.35
N GLU A 203 8.23 -14.06 7.64
CA GLU A 203 8.20 -14.07 6.18
C GLU A 203 8.95 -12.88 5.58
N ALA A 204 8.65 -11.66 6.07
CA ALA A 204 9.36 -10.47 5.63
C ALA A 204 10.85 -10.51 6.02
N ALA A 205 11.18 -10.98 7.24
CA ALA A 205 12.57 -11.13 7.66
C ALA A 205 13.35 -12.08 6.75
N ASP A 206 12.80 -13.25 6.41
CA ASP A 206 13.42 -14.21 5.49
C ASP A 206 13.63 -13.61 4.08
N GLU A 207 12.69 -12.77 3.63
CA GLU A 207 12.80 -12.00 2.40
C GLU A 207 14.06 -11.11 2.38
N LEU A 208 14.42 -10.51 3.53
CA LEU A 208 15.61 -9.67 3.69
C LEU A 208 16.89 -10.51 3.72
N LEU A 209 16.87 -11.72 4.30
CA LEU A 209 18.02 -12.64 4.23
C LEU A 209 18.37 -13.03 2.78
N ALA A 210 17.35 -13.23 1.95
CA ALA A 210 17.56 -13.49 0.52
C ALA A 210 18.22 -12.30 -0.20
N ARG A 211 17.84 -11.06 0.15
CA ARG A 211 18.47 -9.84 -0.37
C ARG A 211 19.91 -9.68 0.11
N LEU A 212 20.18 -9.91 1.40
CA LEU A 212 21.53 -9.83 1.97
C LEU A 212 22.51 -10.75 1.25
N LYS A 213 22.11 -12.01 0.98
CA LYS A 213 22.93 -12.96 0.20
C LYS A 213 23.25 -12.45 -1.21
N ARG A 214 22.33 -11.71 -1.83
CA ARG A 214 22.56 -11.11 -3.16
C ARG A 214 23.56 -9.95 -3.10
N VAL A 215 23.57 -9.18 -2.01
CA VAL A 215 24.56 -8.11 -1.79
C VAL A 215 25.94 -8.72 -1.62
N GLU A 216 26.08 -9.73 -0.76
CA GLU A 216 27.35 -10.42 -0.49
C GLU A 216 27.93 -11.15 -1.71
N GLY A 217 27.06 -11.68 -2.59
CA GLY A 217 27.48 -12.30 -3.84
C GLY A 217 27.82 -11.32 -4.97
N ALA A 218 27.59 -10.02 -4.78
CA ALA A 218 27.89 -8.97 -5.76
C ALA A 218 29.20 -8.22 -5.44
N GLU A 219 29.82 -8.48 -4.29
CA GLU A 219 31.16 -8.01 -3.88
C GLU A 219 32.27 -8.80 -4.58
#